data_AF-A0A3C1KK38-F1
#
_entry.id   AF-A0A3C1KK38-F1
#
_cell.length_a   1.000
_cell.length_b   1.000
_cell.length_c   1.000
_cell.angle_alpha   90.00
_cell.angle_beta   90.00
_cell.angle_gamma   90.00
#
_symmetry.space_group_name_H-M   'P 1'
#
loop_
_entity.id
_entity.type
_entity.pdbx_description
1 polymer ?
#
loop_
_entity_poly.entity_id
_entity_poly.type
_entity_poly.pdbx_seq_one_letter_code
_entity_poly.pdbx_strand_id
1 'polypeptide(L)' 'NLPKLARLLREAGAGDKLLLAGGVIPEEDRPLLEEAGVDRTFTMGSDTRDIVAYLNEWWAQQLAADA' A
#
# COMPACT_ATOMS: atom_id res chain seq x y z
N ASN A 1 4.04 3.92 -13.54
CA ASN A 1 3.73 4.87 -12.46
C ASN A 1 2.70 4.23 -11.54
N LEU A 2 2.85 4.43 -10.22
CA LEU A 2 1.99 3.81 -9.21
C LEU A 2 0.50 4.21 -9.32
N PRO A 3 0.15 5.49 -9.62
CA PRO A 3 -1.27 5.84 -9.75
C PRO A 3 -2.01 5.12 -10.87
N LYS A 4 -1.33 4.88 -12.00
CA LYS A 4 -1.91 4.08 -13.11
C LYS A 4 -2.07 2.62 -12.70
N LEU A 5 -1.11 2.05 -11.97
CA LEU A 5 -1.21 0.69 -11.49
C LEU A 5 -2.40 0.53 -10.53
N ALA A 6 -2.54 1.42 -9.56
CA ALA A 6 -3.64 1.39 -8.60
C ALA A 6 -5.02 1.51 -9.31
N ARG A 7 -5.14 2.40 -10.30
CA ARG A 7 -6.33 2.48 -11.16
C ARG A 7 -6.61 1.16 -11.89
N LEU A 8 -5.59 0.55 -12.50
CA LEU A 8 -5.74 -0.70 -13.25
C LEU A 8 -6.10 -1.88 -12.36
N LEU A 9 -5.56 -1.95 -11.14
CA LEU A 9 -5.94 -2.96 -10.15
C LEU A 9 -7.41 -2.87 -9.79
N ARG A 10 -7.91 -1.66 -9.55
CA ARG A 10 -9.34 -1.42 -9.30
C ARG A 10 -10.21 -1.80 -10.51
N GLU A 11 -9.80 -1.42 -11.71
CA GLU A 11 -10.50 -1.79 -12.95
C GLU A 11 -10.52 -3.31 -13.20
N ALA A 12 -9.51 -4.03 -12.74
CA ALA A 12 -9.42 -5.49 -12.80
C ALA A 12 -10.17 -6.20 -11.65
N GLY A 13 -10.86 -5.47 -10.77
CA GLY A 13 -11.57 -6.05 -9.63
C GLY A 13 -10.70 -6.45 -8.44
N ALA A 14 -9.44 -5.98 -8.40
CA ALA A 14 -8.47 -6.24 -7.33
C ALA A 14 -8.31 -5.03 -6.39
N GLY A 15 -9.36 -4.21 -6.24
CA GLY A 15 -9.34 -3.01 -5.38
C GLY A 15 -9.37 -3.31 -3.88
N ASP A 16 -9.60 -4.58 -3.51
CA ASP A 16 -9.57 -5.11 -2.15
C ASP A 16 -8.16 -5.55 -1.71
N LYS A 17 -7.19 -5.52 -2.62
CA LYS A 17 -5.81 -5.94 -2.34
C LYS A 17 -4.99 -4.79 -1.79
N LEU A 18 -4.15 -5.11 -0.80
CA LEU A 18 -3.16 -4.19 -0.25
C LEU A 18 -2.15 -3.77 -1.32
N LEU A 19 -1.96 -2.46 -1.54
CA LEU A 19 -0.95 -1.91 -2.43
C LEU A 19 0.12 -1.16 -1.63
N LEU A 20 1.27 -1.80 -1.46
CA LEU A 20 2.46 -1.19 -0.89
C LEU A 20 3.39 -0.66 -1.99
N ALA A 21 4.04 0.47 -1.72
CA ALA A 21 5.08 1.01 -2.58
C ALA A 21 6.37 1.23 -1.80
N GLY A 22 7.51 1.14 -2.48
CA GLY A 22 8.80 1.47 -1.89
C GLY A 22 9.82 2.00 -2.89
N GLY A 23 10.95 2.47 -2.36
CA GLY A 23 12.03 3.09 -3.13
C GLY A 23 12.29 4.54 -2.74
N VAL A 24 12.79 5.33 -3.68
CA VAL A 24 12.98 6.78 -3.48
C VAL A 24 11.67 7.48 -3.86
N ILE A 25 10.90 7.87 -2.85
CA ILE A 25 9.61 8.56 -3.01
C ILE A 25 9.74 9.94 -2.38
N PRO A 26 9.58 11.03 -3.14
CA PRO A 26 9.52 12.40 -2.61
C PRO A 26 8.34 12.55 -1.64
N GLU A 27 8.50 13.40 -0.62
CA GLU A 27 7.45 13.61 0.39
C GLU A 27 6.20 14.26 -0.23
N GLU A 28 6.39 15.11 -1.23
CA GLU A 28 5.34 15.76 -2.01
C GLU A 28 4.52 14.78 -2.87
N ASP A 29 5.05 13.60 -3.18
CA ASP A 29 4.35 12.58 -3.95
C ASP A 29 3.47 11.69 -3.06
N ARG A 30 3.68 11.69 -1.73
CA ARG A 30 2.89 10.85 -0.81
C ARG A 30 1.39 11.09 -0.91
N PRO A 31 0.86 12.33 -0.88
CA PRO A 31 -0.58 12.56 -0.97
C PRO A 31 -1.16 12.01 -2.27
N LEU A 32 -0.45 12.18 -3.39
CA LEU A 32 -0.87 11.67 -4.70
C LEU A 32 -0.93 10.13 -4.71
N LEU A 33 0.02 9.46 -4.06
CA LEU A 33 0.05 8.01 -3.99
C LEU A 33 -1.07 7.46 -3.10
N GLU A 34 -1.31 8.09 -1.95
CA GLU A 34 -2.40 7.73 -1.03
C GLU A 34 -3.77 7.91 -1.71
N GLU A 35 -4.01 9.06 -2.36
CA GLU A 35 -5.23 9.32 -3.13
C GLU A 35 -5.43 8.33 -4.28
N ALA A 36 -4.33 7.85 -4.87
CA ALA A 36 -4.41 6.86 -5.93
C ALA A 36 -4.75 5.44 -5.44
N GLY A 37 -4.63 5.17 -4.14
CA GLY A 37 -4.89 3.87 -3.52
C GLY A 37 -3.63 3.07 -3.16
N VAL A 38 -2.51 3.75 -2.90
CA VAL A 38 -1.34 3.15 -2.23
C VAL A 38 -1.54 3.27 -0.73
N ASP A 39 -1.66 2.16 -0.02
CA ASP A 39 -1.97 2.16 1.41
C ASP A 39 -0.81 2.64 2.29
N ARG A 40 0.43 2.31 1.88
CA ARG A 40 1.64 2.74 2.58
C ARG A 40 2.87 2.74 1.68
N THR A 41 3.76 3.70 1.93
CA THR A 41 5.06 3.84 1.28
C THR A 41 6.20 3.53 2.25
N PHE A 42 7.19 2.78 1.80
CA PHE A 42 8.41 2.44 2.55
C PHE A 42 9.64 2.93 1.79
N THR A 43 10.29 3.97 2.29
CA THR A 43 11.41 4.63 1.63
C THR A 43 12.76 4.03 2.05
N MET A 44 13.85 4.50 1.43
CA MET A 44 15.22 4.12 1.79
C MET A 44 15.46 4.23 3.30
N GLY A 45 15.97 3.15 3.90
CA GLY A 45 16.21 3.09 5.35
C GLY A 45 15.03 2.61 6.19
N SER A 46 13.86 2.33 5.59
CA SER A 46 12.75 1.68 6.30
C SER A 46 13.18 0.33 6.86
N ASP A 47 12.84 0.08 8.13
CA ASP A 47 13.13 -1.21 8.75
C ASP A 47 12.22 -2.29 8.16
N THR A 48 12.79 -3.44 7.79
CA THR A 48 11.99 -4.57 7.28
C THR A 48 10.98 -5.04 8.32
N ARG A 49 11.28 -4.89 9.62
CA ARG A 49 10.36 -5.22 10.71
C ARG A 49 9.09 -4.36 10.69
N ASP A 50 9.20 -3.09 10.29
CA ASP A 50 8.04 -2.20 10.18
C ASP A 50 7.13 -2.61 9.03
N ILE A 51 7.72 -3.06 7.91
CA ILE A 51 6.97 -3.61 6.77
C ILE A 51 6.22 -4.88 7.20
N VAL A 52 6.91 -5.79 7.90
CA VAL A 52 6.32 -7.04 8.40
C VAL A 52 5.21 -6.77 9.41
N ALA A 53 5.42 -5.83 10.34
CA ALA A 53 4.41 -5.45 11.32
C ALA A 53 3.14 -4.92 10.63
N TYR A 54 3.31 -4.01 9.66
CA TYR A 54 2.19 -3.46 8.89
C TYR A 54 1.41 -4.54 8.11
N LEU A 55 2.11 -5.49 7.47
CA LEU A 55 1.48 -6.60 6.77
C LEU A 55 0.66 -7.49 7.71
N ASN A 56 1.19 -7.82 8.89
CA ASN A 56 0.49 -8.64 9.88
C ASN A 56 -0.74 -7.92 10.43
N GLU A 57 -0.63 -6.62 10.74
CA GLU A 57 -1.75 -5.81 11.21
C GLU A 57 -2.87 -5.72 10.16
N TRP A 58 -2.52 -5.45 8.90
CA TRP A 58 -3.50 -5.42 7.82
C TRP A 58 -4.19 -6.76 7.64
N TRP A 59 -3.44 -7.87 7.63
CA TRP A 59 -4.01 -9.21 7.46
C TRP A 59 -4.92 -9.62 8.62
N ALA A 60 -4.56 -9.27 9.86
CA ALA A 60 -5.40 -9.51 11.02
C ALA A 60 -6.77 -8.80 10.91
N GLN A 61 -6.80 -7.59 10.33
CA GLN A 61 -8.04 -6.86 10.07
C GLN A 61 -8.91 -7.55 9.01
N GLN A 62 -8.30 -8.12 7.96
CA GLN A 62 -9.03 -8.88 6.94
C GLN A 62 -9.66 -10.16 7.52
N LEU A 63 -8.90 -10.92 8.31
CA LEU A 63 -9.44 -12.13 8.97
C LEU A 63 -10.60 -11.81 9.92
N ALA A 64 -10.55 -10.67 10.61
CA ALA A 64 -11.64 -10.24 11.48
C ALA A 64 -12.88 -9.76 10.70
N ALA A 65 -12.71 -9.27 9.48
CA ALA A 65 -13.82 -8.85 8.61
C ALA A 65 -14.54 -10.03 7.96
N ASP A 66 -13.84 -11.16 7.78
CA ASP A 66 -14.38 -12.39 7.18
C ASP A 66 -15.04 -13.34 8.20
N ALA A 67 -14.93 -13.06 9.51
CA ALA A 67 -15.46 -13.86 10.62
C ALA A 67 -16.84 -13.39 11.08
#